data_AF-A0A1F5K488-F1
#
_entry.id   AF-A0A1F5K488-F1
#
_cell.length_a   1.000
_cell.length_b   1.000
_cell.length_c   1.000
_cell.angle_alpha   90.00
_cell.angle_beta   90.00
_cell.angle_gamma   90.00
#
_symmetry.space_group_name_H-M   'P 1'
#
loop_
_entity.id
_entity.type
_entity.pdbx_description
1 polymer ?
#
loop_
_entity_poly.entity_id
_entity_poly.type
_entity_poly.pdbx_seq_one_letter_code
_entity_poly.pdbx_strand_id
1 'polypeptide(L)'
;MKTFLFILTLAALFQTTFLPVNLCLIIIITRSLAYEEPLNYYLALYAGIILGILSSTNLGIYGIIFLANVKLAHLLRKLPVTANVFTVVVISFVLFLLTAFLEMIFLKNSINIQKILIESAISLPMFIIIRIWEERFIVRPNVKLKIRE
;
A
#
# COMPACT_ATOMS: atom_id res chain seq x y z
N MET A 1 -10.23 -4.78 10.70
CA MET A 1 -9.38 -5.84 10.10
C MET A 1 -10.09 -6.69 9.06
N LYS A 2 -11.17 -7.40 9.41
CA LYS A 2 -11.89 -8.29 8.47
C LYS A 2 -12.33 -7.57 7.18
N THR A 3 -12.81 -6.34 7.33
CA THR A 3 -13.17 -5.45 6.21
C THR A 3 -11.99 -5.17 5.27
N PHE A 4 -10.81 -4.83 5.79
CA PHE A 4 -9.63 -4.58 4.96
C PHE A 4 -9.12 -5.85 4.25
N LEU A 5 -9.15 -7.00 4.91
CA LEU A 5 -8.82 -8.27 4.26
C LEU A 5 -9.76 -8.55 3.09
N PHE A 6 -11.07 -8.36 3.29
CA PHE A 6 -12.07 -8.50 2.25
C PHE A 6 -11.85 -7.52 1.09
N ILE A 7 -11.60 -6.24 1.40
CA ILE A 7 -11.30 -5.21 0.39
C ILE A 7 -10.04 -5.57 -0.41
N LEU A 8 -8.98 -6.06 0.24
CA LEU A 8 -7.74 -6.46 -0.44
C LEU A 8 -7.95 -7.70 -1.32
N THR A 9 -8.74 -8.69 -0.86
CA THR A 9 -9.07 -9.85 -1.70
C THR A 9 -9.88 -9.43 -2.93
N LEU A 10 -10.85 -8.53 -2.76
CA LEU A 10 -11.66 -8.01 -3.86
C LEU A 10 -10.80 -7.18 -4.82
N ALA A 11 -9.92 -6.32 -4.30
CA ALA A 11 -8.95 -5.58 -5.11
C ALA A 11 -8.01 -6.50 -5.89
N ALA A 12 -7.54 -7.59 -5.28
CA ALA A 12 -6.68 -8.59 -5.92
C ALA A 12 -7.39 -9.29 -7.09
N LEU A 13 -8.67 -9.62 -6.94
CA LEU A 13 -9.49 -10.17 -8.02
C LEU A 13 -9.71 -9.15 -9.14
N PHE A 14 -10.05 -7.90 -8.79
CA PHE A 14 -10.28 -6.85 -9.77
C PHE A 14 -9.02 -6.52 -10.59
N GLN A 15 -7.85 -6.43 -9.95
CA GLN A 15 -6.62 -6.13 -10.67
C GLN A 15 -6.11 -7.29 -11.53
N THR A 16 -6.39 -8.54 -11.16
CA THR A 16 -5.98 -9.69 -11.98
C THR A 16 -6.93 -9.92 -13.16
N THR A 17 -8.20 -9.50 -13.04
CA THR A 17 -9.22 -9.77 -14.06
C THR A 17 -9.50 -8.58 -14.99
N PHE A 18 -9.53 -7.35 -14.47
CA PHE A 18 -10.09 -6.19 -15.19
C PHE A 18 -9.14 -5.00 -15.32
N LEU A 19 -8.30 -4.74 -14.32
CA LEU A 19 -7.53 -3.49 -14.25
C LEU A 19 -6.02 -3.76 -14.21
N PRO A 20 -5.22 -3.28 -15.19
CA PRO A 20 -3.77 -3.47 -15.21
C PRO A 20 -3.02 -2.55 -14.23
N VAL A 21 -3.56 -2.37 -13.02
CA VAL A 21 -3.11 -1.43 -11.98
C VAL A 21 -2.99 -2.19 -10.67
N ASN A 22 -1.90 -2.00 -9.93
CA ASN A 22 -1.64 -2.70 -8.67
C ASN A 22 -2.44 -2.08 -7.50
N LEU A 23 -3.76 -2.24 -7.53
CA LEU A 23 -4.72 -1.76 -6.54
C LEU A 23 -4.35 -2.19 -5.12
N CYS A 24 -3.93 -3.46 -4.94
CA CYS A 24 -3.53 -3.95 -3.61
C CYS A 24 -2.36 -3.14 -3.05
N LEU A 25 -1.33 -2.93 -3.87
CA LEU A 25 -0.15 -2.18 -3.47
C LEU A 25 -0.49 -0.69 -3.22
N ILE A 26 -1.34 -0.08 -4.04
CA ILE A 26 -1.83 1.29 -3.82
C ILE A 26 -2.49 1.40 -2.44
N ILE A 27 -3.46 0.52 -2.13
CA ILE A 27 -4.18 0.53 -0.85
C ILE A 27 -3.21 0.37 0.32
N ILE A 28 -2.26 -0.55 0.20
CA ILE A 28 -1.30 -0.85 1.28
C ILE A 28 -0.33 0.31 1.51
N ILE A 29 0.25 0.87 0.44
CA ILE A 29 1.18 2.01 0.53
C ILE A 29 0.47 3.21 1.15
N THR A 30 -0.70 3.57 0.60
CA THR A 30 -1.46 4.74 1.06
C THR A 30 -1.90 4.59 2.51
N ARG A 31 -2.36 3.41 2.94
CA ARG A 31 -2.65 3.15 4.36
C ARG A 31 -1.40 3.24 5.24
N SER A 32 -0.28 2.68 4.78
CA SER A 32 0.98 2.70 5.53
C SER A 32 1.56 4.11 5.69
N LEU A 33 1.34 4.98 4.71
CA LEU A 33 1.67 6.41 4.80
C LEU A 33 0.69 7.17 5.71
N ALA A 34 -0.60 6.80 5.71
CA ALA A 34 -1.59 7.45 6.56
C ALA A 34 -1.39 7.09 8.05
N TYR A 35 -1.13 5.81 8.36
CA TYR A 35 -1.09 5.28 9.72
C TYR A 35 0.01 4.23 9.91
N GLU A 36 0.85 4.42 10.94
CA GLU A 36 1.89 3.47 11.34
C GLU A 36 1.25 2.42 12.25
N GLU A 37 0.79 1.32 11.66
CA GLU A 37 0.31 0.15 12.38
C GLU A 37 1.13 -1.10 12.01
N PRO A 38 1.53 -1.93 12.98
CA PRO A 38 2.20 -3.20 12.69
C PRO A 38 1.32 -4.15 11.87
N LEU A 39 0.00 -3.95 11.91
CA LEU A 39 -0.99 -4.66 11.11
C LEU A 39 -0.80 -4.50 9.60
N ASN A 40 -0.18 -3.41 9.15
CA ASN A 40 0.09 -3.18 7.72
C ASN A 40 1.03 -4.24 7.13
N TYR A 41 1.99 -4.74 7.90
CA TYR A 41 2.89 -5.80 7.46
C TYR A 41 2.14 -7.12 7.20
N TYR A 42 1.21 -7.49 8.10
CA TYR A 42 0.38 -8.68 7.91
C TYR A 42 -0.53 -8.58 6.68
N LEU A 43 -1.11 -7.40 6.45
CA LEU A 43 -1.95 -7.14 5.29
C LEU A 43 -1.17 -7.16 3.99
N ALA A 44 0.05 -6.63 4.00
CA ALA A 44 0.96 -6.68 2.87
C ALA A 44 1.37 -8.11 2.51
N LEU A 45 1.72 -8.92 3.52
CA LEU A 45 2.04 -10.32 3.31
C LEU A 45 0.83 -11.09 2.76
N TYR A 46 -0.35 -10.91 3.35
CA TYR A 46 -1.60 -11.55 2.91
C TYR A 46 -1.94 -11.17 1.45
N ALA A 47 -1.93 -9.87 1.13
CA ALA A 47 -2.23 -9.41 -0.22
C ALA A 47 -1.21 -9.89 -1.24
N GLY A 48 0.08 -9.90 -0.88
CA GLY A 48 1.14 -10.41 -1.75
C GLY A 48 1.00 -11.90 -2.03
N ILE A 49 0.65 -12.71 -1.03
CA ILE A 49 0.39 -14.15 -1.21
C ILE A 49 -0.83 -14.36 -2.12
N ILE A 50 -1.95 -13.68 -1.85
CA ILE A 50 -3.16 -13.80 -2.68
C ILE A 50 -2.89 -13.37 -4.11
N LEU A 51 -2.17 -12.27 -4.31
CA LEU A 51 -1.81 -11.82 -5.63
C LEU A 51 -0.93 -12.83 -6.35
N GLY A 52 0.01 -13.45 -5.63
CA GLY A 52 0.83 -14.55 -6.15
C GLY A 52 -0.03 -15.71 -6.66
N ILE A 53 -1.01 -16.14 -5.85
CA ILE A 53 -1.96 -17.22 -6.19
C ILE A 53 -2.75 -16.85 -7.44
N LEU A 54 -3.40 -15.69 -7.45
CA LEU A 54 -4.29 -15.27 -8.54
C LEU A 54 -3.53 -15.02 -9.85
N SER A 55 -2.30 -14.52 -9.77
CA SER A 55 -1.45 -14.26 -10.94
C SER A 55 -0.69 -15.50 -11.43
N SER A 56 -0.84 -16.65 -10.76
CA SER A 56 -0.05 -17.87 -11.04
C SER A 56 1.47 -17.64 -11.01
N THR A 57 1.93 -16.80 -10.09
CA THR A 57 3.34 -16.45 -9.90
C THR A 57 3.87 -16.99 -8.58
N ASN A 58 5.19 -16.93 -8.38
CA ASN A 58 5.79 -17.42 -7.15
C ASN A 58 5.29 -16.62 -5.93
N LEU A 59 4.58 -17.31 -5.03
CA LEU A 59 3.88 -16.79 -3.86
C LEU A 59 4.77 -15.90 -2.97
N GLY A 60 6.05 -16.28 -2.82
CA GLY A 60 6.97 -15.59 -1.93
C GLY A 60 7.40 -14.21 -2.43
N ILE A 61 7.48 -14.02 -3.74
CA ILE A 61 8.10 -12.82 -4.33
C ILE A 61 7.22 -11.59 -4.09
N TYR A 62 5.93 -11.66 -4.41
CA TYR A 62 5.01 -10.55 -4.18
C TYR A 62 4.85 -10.22 -2.70
N GLY A 63 4.84 -11.22 -1.82
CA GLY A 63 4.83 -11.00 -0.37
C GLY A 63 6.04 -10.19 0.11
N ILE A 64 7.24 -10.55 -0.35
CA ILE A 64 8.49 -9.84 0.00
C ILE A 64 8.47 -8.41 -0.56
N ILE A 65 8.09 -8.23 -1.82
CA ILE A 65 8.00 -6.91 -2.46
C ILE A 65 7.03 -6.00 -1.68
N PHE A 66 5.87 -6.52 -1.29
CA PHE A 66 4.87 -5.74 -0.56
C PHE A 66 5.35 -5.38 0.85
N LEU A 67 6.00 -6.32 1.55
CA LEU A 67 6.61 -6.05 2.86
C LEU A 67 7.71 -4.98 2.79
N ALA A 68 8.56 -5.03 1.76
CA ALA A 68 9.59 -4.02 1.53
C ALA A 68 8.97 -2.63 1.33
N ASN A 69 7.91 -2.54 0.53
CA ASN A 69 7.17 -1.30 0.31
C ASN A 69 6.54 -0.75 1.60
N VAL A 70 5.91 -1.59 2.43
CA VAL A 70 5.40 -1.16 3.74
C VAL A 70 6.52 -0.64 4.62
N LYS A 71 7.64 -1.35 4.71
CA LYS A 71 8.77 -0.93 5.52
C LYS A 71 9.28 0.46 5.09
N LEU A 72 9.42 0.68 3.78
CA LEU A 72 9.84 1.96 3.23
C LEU A 72 8.80 3.06 3.46
N ALA A 73 7.51 2.78 3.24
CA ALA A 73 6.43 3.72 3.52
C ALA A 73 6.44 4.17 5.00
N HIS A 74 6.63 3.23 5.93
CA HIS A 74 6.77 3.53 7.36
C HIS A 74 7.99 4.40 7.69
N LEU A 75 9.13 4.17 7.03
CA LEU A 75 10.33 5.00 7.19
C LEU A 75 10.11 6.41 6.63
N LEU A 76 9.52 6.52 5.44
CA LEU A 76 9.28 7.80 4.78
C LEU A 76 8.22 8.64 5.49
N ARG A 77 7.22 8.01 6.11
CA ARG A 77 6.21 8.69 6.95
C ARG A 77 6.80 9.50 8.11
N LYS A 78 7.99 9.13 8.60
CA LYS A 78 8.65 9.87 9.69
C LYS A 78 9.29 11.18 9.21
N LEU A 79 9.38 11.38 7.90
CA LEU A 79 9.92 12.60 7.32
C LEU A 79 8.88 13.72 7.38
N PRO A 80 9.28 14.96 7.69
CA PRO A 80 8.38 16.11 7.80
C PRO A 80 7.64 16.42 6.49
N VAL A 81 8.21 16.01 5.36
CA VAL A 81 7.66 16.17 4.01
C VAL A 81 6.32 15.45 3.84
N THR A 82 6.06 14.38 4.61
CA THR A 82 4.82 13.59 4.52
C THR A 82 3.60 14.24 5.16
N ALA A 83 3.78 15.40 5.82
CA ALA A 83 2.65 16.19 6.32
C ALA A 83 1.79 16.79 5.18
N ASN A 84 2.39 17.00 3.99
CA ASN A 84 1.67 17.48 2.83
C ASN A 84 0.94 16.33 2.13
N VAL A 85 -0.32 16.53 1.74
CA VAL A 85 -1.09 15.50 1.02
C VAL A 85 -0.51 15.24 -0.38
N PHE A 86 0.05 16.27 -1.04
CA PHE A 86 0.62 16.12 -2.38
C PHE A 86 1.92 15.31 -2.43
N THR A 87 2.67 15.26 -1.32
CA THR A 87 3.93 14.49 -1.28
C THR A 87 3.68 12.98 -1.26
N VAL A 88 2.45 12.54 -0.96
CA VAL A 88 2.02 11.15 -1.10
C VAL A 88 2.18 10.68 -2.55
N VAL A 89 1.88 11.51 -3.55
CA VAL A 89 2.04 11.16 -4.97
C VAL A 89 3.51 10.89 -5.29
N VAL A 90 4.39 11.81 -4.88
CA VAL A 90 5.83 11.71 -5.14
C VAL A 90 6.43 10.48 -4.46
N ILE A 91 6.06 10.24 -3.21
CA ILE A 91 6.54 9.06 -2.47
C ILE A 91 6.00 7.77 -3.10
N SER A 92 4.72 7.75 -3.45
CA SER A 92 4.12 6.59 -4.13
C SER A 92 4.80 6.32 -5.46
N PHE A 93 5.11 7.35 -6.25
CA PHE A 93 5.85 7.22 -7.50
C PHE A 93 7.21 6.53 -7.28
N VAL A 94 7.98 6.96 -6.28
CA VAL A 94 9.27 6.34 -5.94
C VAL A 94 9.09 4.87 -5.52
N LEU A 95 8.09 4.57 -4.71
CA LEU A 95 7.79 3.20 -4.27
C LEU A 95 7.33 2.29 -5.42
N PHE A 96 6.48 2.79 -6.32
CA PHE A 96 6.06 2.05 -7.52
C PHE A 96 7.22 1.85 -8.49
N LEU A 97 8.08 2.84 -8.66
CA LEU A 97 9.29 2.71 -9.47
C LEU A 97 10.20 1.63 -8.91
N LEU A 98 10.45 1.63 -7.60
CA LEU A 98 11.23 0.58 -6.92
C LEU A 98 10.59 -0.80 -7.10
N THR A 99 9.27 -0.89 -6.97
CA THR A 99 8.50 -2.13 -7.19
C THR A 99 8.70 -2.64 -8.62
N ALA A 100 8.58 -1.76 -9.62
CA ALA A 100 8.79 -2.13 -11.02
C ALA A 100 10.23 -2.61 -11.29
N PHE A 101 11.23 -1.99 -10.65
CA PHE A 101 12.62 -2.47 -10.70
C PHE A 101 12.78 -3.87 -10.09
N LEU A 102 12.15 -4.13 -8.93
CA LEU A 102 12.19 -5.46 -8.31
C LEU A 102 11.48 -6.50 -9.19
N GLU A 103 10.32 -6.18 -9.75
CA GLU A 103 9.61 -7.06 -10.69
C GLU A 103 10.42 -7.32 -11.96
N MET A 104 11.15 -6.34 -12.48
CA MET A 104 12.04 -6.54 -13.62
C MET A 104 13.16 -7.54 -13.30
N ILE A 105 13.76 -7.44 -12.12
CA ILE A 105 14.87 -8.31 -11.69
C ILE A 105 14.37 -9.74 -11.43
N PHE A 106 13.27 -9.89 -10.67
CA PHE A 106 12.82 -11.19 -10.18
C PHE A 106 11.82 -11.90 -11.09
N LEU A 107 10.96 -11.14 -11.78
CA LEU A 107 9.88 -11.67 -12.61
C LEU A 107 10.11 -11.44 -14.11
N LYS A 108 11.21 -10.76 -14.49
CA LYS A 108 11.53 -10.40 -15.88
C LYS A 108 10.45 -9.55 -16.57
N ASN A 109 9.66 -8.82 -15.79
CA ASN A 109 8.64 -7.90 -16.31
C ASN A 109 9.31 -6.63 -16.86
N SER A 110 8.71 -6.03 -17.90
CA SER A 110 9.16 -4.74 -18.40
C SER A 110 8.66 -3.58 -17.53
N ILE A 111 9.49 -2.54 -17.39
CA ILE A 111 9.10 -1.33 -16.66
C ILE A 111 8.15 -0.51 -17.54
N ASN A 112 6.91 -0.36 -17.09
CA ASN A 112 5.92 0.50 -17.74
C ASN A 112 5.75 1.82 -16.97
N ILE A 113 6.41 2.87 -17.46
CA ILE A 113 6.41 4.19 -16.80
C ILE A 113 5.01 4.82 -16.80
N GLN A 114 4.21 4.60 -17.85
CA GLN A 114 2.83 5.13 -17.92
C GLN A 114 1.96 4.53 -16.82
N LYS A 115 2.08 3.21 -16.60
CA LYS A 115 1.39 2.52 -15.51
C LYS A 115 1.79 3.08 -14.15
N ILE A 116 3.09 3.30 -13.91
CA ILE A 116 3.60 3.86 -12.66
C ILE A 116 3.05 5.28 -12.42
N LEU A 117 3.00 6.12 -13.46
CA LEU A 117 2.42 7.46 -13.36
C LEU A 117 0.94 7.40 -12.97
N ILE A 118 0.16 6.53 -13.61
CA ILE A 118 -1.26 6.34 -13.30
C ILE A 118 -1.43 5.83 -11.86
N GLU A 119 -0.68 4.82 -11.44
CA GLU A 119 -0.71 4.27 -10.07
C GLU A 119 -0.37 5.33 -9.02
N SER A 120 0.64 6.16 -9.30
CA SER A 120 1.03 7.27 -8.42
C SER A 120 -0.04 8.38 -8.35
N ALA A 121 -0.74 8.66 -9.45
CA ALA A 121 -1.82 9.63 -9.45
C ALA A 121 -3.05 9.11 -8.68
N ILE A 122 -3.38 7.83 -8.83
CA ILE A 122 -4.49 7.16 -8.12
C ILE A 122 -4.20 7.03 -6.61
N SER A 123 -2.93 7.03 -6.20
CA SER A 123 -2.60 6.94 -4.78
C SER A 123 -3.10 8.14 -3.97
N LEU A 124 -3.19 9.33 -4.57
CA LEU A 124 -3.73 10.52 -3.91
C LEU A 124 -5.21 10.39 -3.50
N PRO A 125 -6.17 10.13 -4.43
CA PRO A 125 -7.56 9.95 -4.03
C PRO A 125 -7.73 8.74 -3.11
N MET A 126 -6.97 7.66 -3.31
CA MET A 126 -7.01 6.51 -2.41
C MET A 126 -6.55 6.84 -0.99
N PHE A 127 -5.50 7.65 -0.86
CA PHE A 127 -5.03 8.13 0.43
C PHE A 127 -6.10 8.95 1.17
N ILE A 128 -6.82 9.83 0.47
CA ILE A 128 -7.91 10.62 1.05
C ILE A 128 -9.06 9.70 1.49
N ILE A 129 -9.48 8.76 0.63
CA ILE A 129 -10.54 7.80 0.94
C ILE A 129 -10.19 6.98 2.18
N ILE A 130 -8.96 6.48 2.27
CA ILE A 130 -8.50 5.67 3.40
C ILE A 130 -8.45 6.49 4.68
N ARG A 131 -7.97 7.74 4.65
CA ARG A 131 -7.99 8.62 5.83
C ARG A 131 -9.42 8.83 6.34
N ILE A 132 -10.36 9.17 5.44
CA ILE A 132 -11.75 9.39 5.81
C ILE A 132 -12.38 8.11 6.38
N TRP A 133 -12.09 6.96 5.77
CA TRP A 133 -12.61 5.67 6.23
C TRP A 133 -12.06 5.29 7.60
N GLU A 134 -10.75 5.40 7.81
CA GLU A 134 -10.10 5.13 9.09
C GLU A 134 -10.61 6.05 10.20
N GLU A 135 -10.79 7.34 9.93
CA GLU A 135 -11.34 8.30 10.90
C GLU A 135 -12.79 7.98 11.30
N ARG A 136 -13.60 7.46 10.38
CA ARG A 136 -15.02 7.15 10.65
C ARG A 136 -15.26 5.79 11.26
N PHE A 137 -14.51 4.77 10.84
CA PHE A 137 -14.84 3.37 11.13
C PHE A 137 -13.89 2.70 12.14
N ILE A 138 -12.74 3.31 12.45
CA ILE A 138 -11.80 2.76 13.42
C ILE A 138 -11.80 3.62 14.67
N VAL A 139 -12.52 3.12 15.69
CA VAL A 139 -12.56 3.71 17.03
C VAL A 139 -11.17 3.57 17.65
N ARG A 140 -10.46 4.68 17.82
CA ARG A 140 -9.18 4.69 18.51
C ARG A 140 -9.42 4.73 20.02
N PRO A 141 -8.72 3.91 20.82
CA PRO A 141 -8.73 4.10 22.25
C PRO A 141 -8.16 5.49 22.54
N ASN A 142 -9.00 6.38 23.09
CA ASN A 142 -8.58 7.73 23.48
C ASN A 142 -7.32 7.63 24.35
N VAL A 143 -6.25 8.34 23.94
CA VAL A 143 -5.07 8.52 24.76
C VAL A 143 -5.51 9.30 26.00
N LYS A 144 -5.63 8.62 27.14
CA LYS A 144 -5.79 9.29 28.43
C LYS A 144 -4.53 10.13 28.63
N LEU A 145 -4.67 11.45 28.47
CA LEU A 145 -3.63 12.40 28.88
C LEU A 145 -3.41 12.18 30.37
N LYS A 146 -2.27 11.58 30.72
CA LYS A 146 -1.84 11.44 32.11
C LYS A 146 -1.44 12.84 32.56
N ILE A 147 -2.39 13.59 33.11
CA ILE A 147 -2.15 14.86 33.78
C ILE A 147 -1.19 14.53 34.92
N ARG A 148 0.04 15.06 34.82
CA ARG A 148 1.04 14.98 35.88
C ARG A 148 0.74 16.16 36.79
N GLU A 149 0.02 15.89 37.88
CA GLU A 149 -0.03 16.78 39.04
C GLU A 149 1.34 16.80 39.75
#